data_AF-A0A5J6F9Q8-F1
#
_entry.id   AF-A0A5J6F9Q8-F1
#
_cell.length_a   1.000
_cell.length_b   1.000
_cell.length_c   1.000
_cell.angle_alpha   90.00
_cell.angle_beta   90.00
_cell.angle_gamma   90.00
#
_symmetry.space_group_name_H-M   'P 1'
#
loop_
_entity.id
_entity.type
_entity.pdbx_description
1 polymer ?
#
loop_
_entity_poly.entity_id
_entity_poly.type
_entity_poly.pdbx_seq_one_letter_code
_entity_poly.pdbx_strand_id
1 'polypeptide(L)'
;MPVDQGHHVLVHQLEGVRVGPGTQPVPTEIRYVQAAFLRTQRGYEPVPAPPRVPQRMEQNRRPPRRITGYPAFQPQRRLGRTLPGWHLIRVIRHAAMLSISGPYYAEGFLHSMLNGFHMAGETTSRERRVSGTTLTGIADAVGLQEGAAGVRSVVAAFRRLGNPAVKDVSRATSLPVPLVAAVAGELRKRGLLTKERPSSLTPKGMSLSDALGMGLDLSSVCRSCDGNEIVIPPELAGAVEELREIMAAGPAVDLSLDQSHCTAETKVRRVLALINAGLLPGSSLVLIGDDDLVSLAIGVVGRALGIPLTSRLAVVDISEDFLDFIADTATDLSLPVDLTQHDLRQPLPQRLLGQFDVAMTDPPYTAEGARLFLSRAVEALEEGPARSIFFSFGAKGPNDMLDVQREIIDLGLVTHSMIRNFNEYEGSGILGGTGFFQHLLTTNTTGLSAADAYEGPLYTREKLQRRREYRCMNCDERFEVGFEAPWSSVTALQEAGCPKCGERRFRPGALVRKGAAAEAGAERPVRDTARQL
;
A
#
# COMPACT_ATOMS: atom_id res chain seq x y z
N MET A 1 -11.52 -63.74 32.77
CA MET A 1 -10.58 -64.35 31.81
C MET A 1 -10.97 -65.80 31.58
N PRO A 2 -10.66 -66.38 30.40
CA PRO A 2 -10.27 -65.73 29.13
C PRO A 2 -11.57 -65.31 28.37
N VAL A 3 -11.80 -65.26 27.05
CA VAL A 3 -11.04 -65.30 25.76
C VAL A 3 -11.76 -64.23 24.87
N ASP A 4 -11.14 -63.37 24.04
CA ASP A 4 -10.58 -63.58 22.67
C ASP A 4 -11.55 -64.31 21.70
N GLN A 5 -11.89 -63.89 20.46
CA GLN A 5 -11.41 -62.85 19.51
C GLN A 5 -12.62 -62.17 18.80
N GLY A 6 -12.55 -61.12 17.95
CA GLY A 6 -11.42 -60.35 17.39
C GLY A 6 -11.33 -60.42 15.86
N HIS A 7 -11.61 -59.34 15.11
CA HIS A 7 -11.54 -59.32 13.62
C HIS A 7 -11.19 -57.94 13.00
N HIS A 8 -10.69 -57.96 11.75
CA HIS A 8 -10.07 -56.82 11.03
C HIS A 8 -10.95 -56.18 9.93
N VAL A 9 -10.61 -54.95 9.54
CA VAL A 9 -11.10 -54.28 8.31
C VAL A 9 -10.29 -54.74 7.08
N LEU A 10 -10.96 -54.85 5.92
CA LEU A 10 -10.39 -55.40 4.68
C LEU A 10 -10.41 -54.36 3.54
N VAL A 11 -9.37 -54.37 2.70
CA VAL A 11 -9.16 -53.44 1.57
C VAL A 11 -9.97 -53.86 0.34
N HIS A 12 -10.53 -52.89 -0.39
CA HIS A 12 -11.07 -53.10 -1.74
C HIS A 12 -10.33 -52.26 -2.79
N GLN A 13 -9.88 -52.92 -3.85
CA GLN A 13 -9.47 -52.31 -5.11
C GLN A 13 -10.69 -51.93 -5.95
N LEU A 14 -10.57 -50.93 -6.82
CA LEU A 14 -11.44 -50.76 -7.98
C LEU A 14 -10.59 -50.48 -9.22
N GLU A 15 -10.67 -51.38 -10.20
CA GLU A 15 -10.11 -51.20 -11.54
C GLU A 15 -11.21 -50.87 -12.55
N GLY A 16 -10.87 -50.08 -13.57
CA GLY A 16 -11.38 -50.25 -14.94
C GLY A 16 -12.86 -49.95 -15.21
N VAL A 17 -13.15 -48.70 -15.60
CA VAL A 17 -14.26 -48.39 -16.50
C VAL A 17 -13.70 -47.95 -17.86
N ARG A 18 -14.18 -48.55 -18.95
CA ARG A 18 -13.79 -48.19 -20.33
C ARG A 18 -14.72 -47.12 -20.87
N VAL A 19 -14.18 -46.14 -21.61
CA VAL A 19 -14.96 -45.11 -22.32
C VAL A 19 -14.93 -45.41 -23.83
N GLY A 20 -16.07 -45.24 -24.50
CA GLY A 20 -16.21 -45.47 -25.94
C GLY A 20 -15.63 -44.35 -26.82
N PRO A 21 -15.48 -44.57 -28.13
CA PRO A 21 -14.88 -43.60 -29.05
C PRO A 21 -15.85 -42.46 -29.40
N GLY A 22 -15.50 -41.19 -29.14
CA GLY A 22 -16.42 -40.09 -29.46
C GLY A 22 -16.07 -38.65 -29.07
N THR A 23 -14.81 -38.27 -28.81
CA THR A 23 -14.43 -36.85 -28.60
C THR A 23 -12.98 -36.56 -29.00
N GLN A 24 -12.68 -35.30 -29.32
CA GLN A 24 -11.38 -34.87 -29.86
C GLN A 24 -10.29 -34.72 -28.78
N PRO A 25 -8.99 -34.86 -29.13
CA PRO A 25 -7.88 -34.82 -28.17
C PRO A 25 -7.57 -33.40 -27.66
N VAL A 26 -7.30 -33.29 -26.36
CA VAL A 26 -6.79 -32.07 -25.70
C VAL A 26 -5.26 -31.96 -25.92
N PRO A 27 -4.69 -30.77 -26.20
CA PRO A 27 -3.25 -30.60 -26.41
C PRO A 27 -2.36 -30.98 -25.20
N THR A 28 -1.20 -31.57 -25.48
CA THR A 28 -0.36 -32.29 -24.50
C THR A 28 0.79 -31.45 -23.93
N GLU A 29 0.54 -30.50 -23.01
CA GLU A 29 1.61 -29.76 -22.30
C GLU A 29 1.44 -29.64 -20.76
N ILE A 30 1.12 -30.75 -20.06
CA ILE A 30 1.42 -30.87 -18.62
C ILE A 30 2.14 -32.21 -18.35
N ARG A 31 3.43 -32.26 -18.66
CA ARG A 31 4.31 -33.41 -18.36
C ARG A 31 5.74 -33.03 -17.91
N TYR A 32 5.90 -31.94 -17.15
CA TYR A 32 7.21 -31.59 -16.55
C TYR A 32 7.25 -31.22 -15.05
N VAL A 33 6.12 -31.11 -14.35
CA VAL A 33 6.11 -30.79 -12.91
C VAL A 33 6.02 -32.03 -12.00
N GLN A 34 5.30 -33.09 -12.41
CA GLN A 34 5.12 -34.31 -11.61
C GLN A 34 6.38 -35.19 -11.44
N ALA A 35 7.46 -34.95 -12.20
CA ALA A 35 8.71 -35.68 -12.06
C ALA A 35 9.54 -35.28 -10.82
N ALA A 36 9.33 -34.08 -10.28
CA ALA A 36 10.08 -33.57 -9.12
C ALA A 36 9.50 -34.05 -7.77
N PHE A 37 8.19 -34.29 -7.69
CA PHE A 37 7.50 -34.54 -6.41
C PHE A 37 7.57 -35.99 -5.91
N LEU A 38 7.98 -36.94 -6.76
CA LEU A 38 8.06 -38.38 -6.44
C LEU A 38 9.48 -38.87 -6.10
N ARG A 39 10.41 -37.98 -5.74
CA ARG A 39 11.78 -38.33 -5.32
C ARG A 39 12.13 -38.02 -3.85
N THR A 40 11.20 -37.45 -3.07
CA THR A 40 11.44 -37.05 -1.67
C THR A 40 10.76 -37.94 -0.62
N GLN A 41 10.01 -38.99 -1.02
CA GLN A 41 9.40 -39.95 -0.09
C GLN A 41 10.06 -41.34 -0.14
N ARG A 42 11.31 -41.43 0.33
CA ARG A 42 11.91 -42.68 0.84
C ARG A 42 12.84 -42.40 2.00
N GLY A 43 12.50 -42.93 3.18
CA GLY A 43 13.42 -43.26 4.29
C GLY A 43 14.32 -42.15 4.83
N TYR A 44 13.90 -41.55 5.95
CA TYR A 44 14.85 -40.96 6.91
C TYR A 44 14.77 -41.81 8.18
N GLU A 45 15.84 -42.53 8.52
CA GLU A 45 15.90 -43.33 9.74
C GLU A 45 16.18 -42.43 10.97
N PRO A 46 15.60 -42.70 12.14
CA PRO A 46 15.82 -41.91 13.34
C PRO A 46 17.20 -42.21 13.95
N VAL A 47 18.08 -41.21 13.98
CA VAL A 47 19.34 -41.27 14.73
C VAL A 47 19.03 -41.30 16.24
N PRO A 48 19.55 -42.26 17.02
CA PRO A 48 19.25 -42.36 18.45
C PRO A 48 19.87 -41.21 19.26
N ALA A 49 19.14 -40.73 20.26
CA ALA A 49 19.59 -39.63 21.12
C ALA A 49 20.74 -40.04 22.06
N PRO A 50 21.75 -39.18 22.29
CA PRO A 50 22.81 -39.46 23.25
C PRO A 50 22.29 -39.40 24.71
N PRO A 51 22.84 -40.22 25.63
CA PRO A 51 22.37 -40.29 27.00
C PRO A 51 22.71 -39.02 27.81
N ARG A 52 21.80 -38.64 28.72
CA ARG A 52 22.05 -37.56 29.69
C ARG A 52 23.00 -38.04 30.80
N VAL A 53 23.99 -37.20 31.13
CA VAL A 53 24.92 -37.36 32.26
C VAL A 53 24.82 -36.11 33.15
N PRO A 54 24.83 -36.22 34.50
CA PRO A 54 24.32 -35.15 35.37
C PRO A 54 25.33 -34.03 35.70
N GLN A 55 24.80 -32.91 36.21
CA GLN A 55 25.56 -31.72 36.60
C GLN A 55 26.49 -31.97 37.80
N ARG A 56 27.72 -31.41 37.75
CA ARG A 56 28.51 -31.04 38.94
C ARG A 56 29.46 -29.89 38.63
N MET A 57 30.00 -29.28 39.69
CA MET A 57 30.78 -28.03 39.67
C MET A 57 32.24 -28.21 39.22
N GLU A 58 32.78 -27.21 38.50
CA GLU A 58 34.08 -26.54 38.71
C GLU A 58 34.22 -25.43 37.64
N GLN A 59 34.28 -24.13 37.98
CA GLN A 59 35.41 -23.36 38.52
C GLN A 59 36.71 -23.36 37.66
N ASN A 60 37.17 -22.14 37.33
CA ASN A 60 38.50 -21.78 36.79
C ASN A 60 38.96 -22.32 35.43
N ARG A 61 38.90 -21.45 34.40
CA ARG A 61 40.02 -21.21 33.44
C ARG A 61 39.88 -19.86 32.71
N ARG A 62 40.99 -19.37 32.13
CA ARG A 62 41.20 -17.96 31.69
C ARG A 62 40.80 -17.71 30.21
N PRO A 63 40.47 -16.46 29.81
CA PRO A 63 40.01 -16.14 28.45
C PRO A 63 41.16 -15.86 27.44
N PRO A 64 40.98 -16.20 26.15
CA PRO A 64 41.89 -15.81 25.06
C PRO A 64 41.36 -14.65 24.20
N ARG A 65 42.03 -13.49 24.32
CA ARG A 65 42.32 -12.42 23.33
C ARG A 65 41.32 -12.06 22.20
N ARG A 66 41.11 -10.74 22.05
CA ARG A 66 40.55 -10.09 20.84
C ARG A 66 41.31 -10.47 19.57
N ILE A 67 40.59 -10.57 18.45
CA ILE A 67 41.14 -10.53 17.09
C ILE A 67 40.70 -9.23 16.42
N THR A 68 41.65 -8.52 15.81
CA THR A 68 41.42 -7.28 15.05
C THR A 68 41.86 -7.49 13.60
N GLY A 69 40.97 -7.30 12.63
CA GLY A 69 41.35 -7.37 11.21
C GLY A 69 40.19 -7.53 10.23
N TYR A 70 39.58 -6.41 9.84
CA TYR A 70 38.90 -6.29 8.54
C TYR A 70 39.68 -5.28 7.68
N PRO A 71 40.07 -5.61 6.44
CA PRO A 71 40.75 -4.65 5.57
C PRO A 71 39.78 -3.58 5.07
N ALA A 72 40.21 -2.32 5.07
CA ALA A 72 39.39 -1.19 4.67
C ALA A 72 39.20 -1.11 3.14
N PHE A 73 37.99 -0.77 2.70
CA PHE A 73 37.65 -0.60 1.29
C PHE A 73 38.12 0.78 0.80
N GLN A 74 39.17 0.84 -0.04
CA GLN A 74 39.64 2.10 -0.64
C GLN A 74 38.97 2.39 -2.00
N PRO A 75 38.50 3.62 -2.26
CA PRO A 75 37.89 3.99 -3.53
C PRO A 75 38.95 4.37 -4.58
N GLN A 76 39.06 3.58 -5.66
CA GLN A 76 39.94 3.94 -6.78
C GLN A 76 39.36 5.09 -7.62
N ARG A 77 40.24 6.01 -8.03
CA ARG A 77 39.90 7.19 -8.87
C ARG A 77 39.86 6.85 -10.37
N ARG A 78 39.25 7.74 -11.15
CA ARG A 78 39.03 7.62 -12.60
C ARG A 78 40.32 7.52 -13.42
N LEU A 79 40.41 6.45 -14.21
CA LEU A 79 40.70 6.49 -15.65
C LEU A 79 39.50 5.78 -16.33
N GLY A 80 39.22 5.85 -17.63
CA GLY A 80 39.89 6.41 -18.81
C GLY A 80 39.34 5.61 -20.01
N ARG A 81 38.94 6.26 -21.11
CA ARG A 81 38.26 5.56 -22.22
C ARG A 81 39.20 4.58 -22.94
N THR A 82 38.77 3.33 -23.17
CA THR A 82 38.71 2.68 -24.51
C THR A 82 38.09 1.26 -24.49
N LEU A 83 37.24 0.98 -25.50
CA LEU A 83 36.98 -0.30 -26.19
C LEU A 83 36.59 -1.58 -25.42
N PRO A 84 35.39 -2.16 -25.69
CA PRO A 84 35.02 -3.52 -25.28
C PRO A 84 35.41 -4.56 -26.35
N GLY A 85 36.10 -5.64 -25.96
CA GLY A 85 36.42 -6.74 -26.89
C GLY A 85 36.67 -8.12 -26.25
N TRP A 86 37.09 -8.17 -25.00
CA TRP A 86 37.65 -9.40 -24.40
C TRP A 86 36.64 -10.33 -23.69
N HIS A 87 35.44 -9.86 -23.37
CA HIS A 87 34.44 -10.69 -22.69
C HIS A 87 33.64 -11.60 -23.63
N LEU A 88 33.38 -11.17 -24.88
CA LEU A 88 32.56 -11.92 -25.84
C LEU A 88 33.23 -13.26 -26.24
N ILE A 89 34.54 -13.24 -26.44
CA ILE A 89 35.36 -14.42 -26.78
C ILE A 89 35.23 -15.53 -25.72
N ARG A 90 35.08 -15.17 -24.44
CA ARG A 90 35.00 -16.13 -23.32
C ARG A 90 33.65 -16.85 -23.25
N VAL A 91 32.58 -16.24 -23.75
CA VAL A 91 31.24 -16.87 -23.88
C VAL A 91 31.23 -17.82 -25.06
N ILE A 92 31.72 -17.38 -26.22
CA ILE A 92 31.79 -18.19 -27.46
C ILE A 92 32.59 -19.48 -27.23
N ARG A 93 33.67 -19.42 -26.44
CA ARG A 93 34.53 -20.59 -26.14
C ARG A 93 33.88 -21.63 -25.22
N HIS A 94 32.74 -21.34 -24.59
CA HIS A 94 31.95 -22.34 -23.84
C HIS A 94 30.81 -22.93 -24.69
N ALA A 95 30.19 -22.14 -25.57
CA ALA A 95 29.20 -22.66 -26.52
C ALA A 95 29.79 -23.78 -27.43
N ALA A 96 31.05 -23.60 -27.86
CA ALA A 96 31.76 -24.55 -28.71
C ALA A 96 32.09 -25.93 -28.06
N MET A 97 31.81 -26.13 -26.76
CA MET A 97 32.07 -27.41 -26.06
C MET A 97 30.82 -28.29 -25.88
N LEU A 98 29.64 -27.86 -26.30
CA LEU A 98 28.37 -28.58 -26.08
C LEU A 98 27.64 -29.00 -27.37
N SER A 99 28.24 -28.82 -28.55
CA SER A 99 27.65 -29.22 -29.83
C SER A 99 27.77 -30.73 -30.11
N ILE A 100 26.95 -31.54 -29.44
CA ILE A 100 26.54 -32.84 -29.97
C ILE A 100 25.28 -32.60 -30.83
N SER A 101 25.30 -33.07 -32.08
CA SER A 101 24.23 -33.03 -33.12
C SER A 101 24.26 -31.88 -34.14
N GLY A 102 24.44 -32.24 -35.43
CA GLY A 102 23.74 -31.63 -36.58
C GLY A 102 24.24 -30.28 -37.13
N PRO A 103 24.83 -30.22 -38.34
CA PRO A 103 25.35 -28.97 -38.94
C PRO A 103 24.27 -28.10 -39.64
N TYR A 104 23.05 -28.01 -39.10
CA TYR A 104 21.91 -27.36 -39.79
C TYR A 104 21.16 -26.26 -39.01
N TYR A 105 21.63 -25.86 -37.82
CA TYR A 105 20.94 -24.85 -36.98
C TYR A 105 21.83 -23.67 -36.51
N ALA A 106 23.08 -23.57 -36.97
CA ALA A 106 24.02 -22.56 -36.47
C ALA A 106 23.76 -21.13 -36.98
N GLU A 107 23.44 -20.96 -38.28
CA GLU A 107 23.41 -19.64 -38.92
C GLU A 107 22.18 -18.81 -38.52
N GLY A 108 20.99 -19.42 -38.51
CA GLY A 108 19.75 -18.73 -38.12
C GLY A 108 19.74 -18.24 -36.67
N PHE A 109 20.39 -18.96 -35.75
CA PHE A 109 20.39 -18.61 -34.33
C PHE A 109 21.29 -17.40 -34.03
N LEU A 110 22.48 -17.32 -34.65
CA LEU A 110 23.33 -16.12 -34.54
C LEU A 110 22.69 -14.91 -35.23
N HIS A 111 22.08 -15.08 -36.41
CA HIS A 111 21.47 -13.94 -37.11
C HIS A 111 20.29 -13.35 -36.30
N SER A 112 19.50 -14.20 -35.65
CA SER A 112 18.44 -13.79 -34.71
C SER A 112 18.99 -13.02 -33.50
N MET A 113 20.02 -13.53 -32.83
CA MET A 113 20.65 -12.83 -31.70
C MET A 113 21.27 -11.48 -32.09
N LEU A 114 21.97 -11.42 -33.23
CA LEU A 114 22.62 -10.18 -33.69
C LEU A 114 21.59 -9.12 -34.10
N ASN A 115 20.52 -9.50 -34.83
CA ASN A 115 19.45 -8.59 -35.19
C ASN A 115 18.66 -8.12 -33.95
N GLY A 116 18.41 -9.02 -32.98
CA GLY A 116 17.77 -8.68 -31.71
C GLY A 116 18.57 -7.66 -30.88
N PHE A 117 19.90 -7.80 -30.84
CA PHE A 117 20.77 -6.82 -30.18
C PHE A 117 20.90 -5.49 -30.93
N HIS A 118 20.78 -5.46 -32.27
CA HIS A 118 20.70 -4.21 -33.04
C HIS A 118 19.37 -3.48 -32.76
N MET A 119 18.24 -4.15 -32.99
CA MET A 119 16.90 -3.53 -32.89
C MET A 119 16.57 -3.05 -31.47
N ALA A 120 17.11 -3.67 -30.41
CA ALA A 120 16.97 -3.22 -29.03
C ALA A 120 18.07 -2.23 -28.58
N GLY A 121 19.16 -2.09 -29.33
CA GLY A 121 20.33 -1.26 -28.98
C GLY A 121 20.26 0.18 -29.51
N GLU A 122 19.50 0.43 -30.58
CA GLU A 122 19.53 1.70 -31.31
C GLU A 122 18.50 2.76 -30.88
N THR A 123 17.90 2.65 -29.68
CA THR A 123 17.22 3.82 -29.09
C THR A 123 18.29 4.86 -28.75
N THR A 124 18.50 5.86 -29.62
CA THR A 124 19.71 6.67 -29.52
C THR A 124 19.76 7.44 -28.21
N SER A 125 20.98 7.63 -27.67
CA SER A 125 21.19 8.43 -26.46
C SER A 125 20.65 9.86 -26.58
N ARG A 126 20.49 10.35 -27.82
CA ARG A 126 19.83 11.61 -28.17
C ARG A 126 18.30 11.53 -27.99
N GLU A 127 17.63 10.53 -28.59
CA GLU A 127 16.17 10.37 -28.48
C GLU A 127 15.72 10.10 -27.05
N ARG A 128 16.47 9.27 -26.32
CA ARG A 128 16.18 8.99 -24.90
C ARG A 128 16.29 10.25 -24.04
N ARG A 129 17.21 11.17 -24.40
CA ARG A 129 17.36 12.49 -23.76
C ARG A 129 16.24 13.47 -24.15
N VAL A 130 15.83 13.50 -25.41
CA VAL A 130 14.70 14.32 -25.91
C VAL A 130 13.38 13.87 -25.30
N SER A 131 13.16 12.56 -25.17
CA SER A 131 12.03 11.96 -24.47
C SER A 131 12.04 12.37 -22.99
N GLY A 132 13.20 12.29 -22.33
CA GLY A 132 13.39 12.79 -20.97
C GLY A 132 12.98 14.26 -20.81
N THR A 133 13.50 15.17 -21.64
CA THR A 133 13.13 16.59 -21.61
C THR A 133 11.65 16.85 -21.91
N THR A 134 11.01 15.97 -22.69
CA THR A 134 9.56 16.05 -22.98
C THR A 134 8.74 15.72 -21.73
N LEU A 135 9.15 14.72 -20.94
CA LEU A 135 8.50 14.38 -19.67
C LEU A 135 8.69 15.49 -18.62
N THR A 136 9.92 16.04 -18.50
CA THR A 136 10.19 17.16 -17.58
C THR A 136 9.33 18.37 -17.93
N GLY A 137 9.32 18.81 -19.20
CA GLY A 137 8.49 19.93 -19.67
C GLY A 137 6.97 19.66 -19.72
N ILE A 138 6.50 18.50 -19.25
CA ILE A 138 5.10 18.25 -18.90
C ILE A 138 4.92 18.34 -17.38
N ALA A 139 5.83 17.76 -16.60
CA ALA A 139 5.79 17.83 -15.14
C ALA A 139 5.88 19.27 -14.62
N ASP A 140 6.80 20.07 -15.17
CA ASP A 140 6.99 21.49 -14.85
C ASP A 140 5.73 22.31 -15.17
N ALA A 141 5.01 21.95 -16.24
CA ALA A 141 3.79 22.62 -16.68
C ALA A 141 2.55 22.26 -15.84
N VAL A 142 2.60 21.16 -15.08
CA VAL A 142 1.57 20.71 -14.14
C VAL A 142 1.92 21.07 -12.68
N GLY A 143 3.20 21.30 -12.37
CA GLY A 143 3.70 21.41 -10.99
C GLY A 143 3.79 20.04 -10.27
N LEU A 144 3.94 18.96 -11.03
CA LEU A 144 3.84 17.58 -10.55
C LEU A 144 5.03 17.23 -9.64
N GLN A 145 4.76 16.84 -8.38
CA GLN A 145 5.80 16.54 -7.37
C GLN A 145 6.68 15.35 -7.78
N GLU A 146 6.10 14.37 -8.45
CA GLU A 146 6.75 13.17 -8.96
C GLU A 146 7.60 13.45 -10.23
N GLY A 147 7.61 14.70 -10.71
CA GLY A 147 8.43 15.15 -11.82
C GLY A 147 8.21 14.34 -13.10
N ALA A 148 9.29 14.20 -13.88
CA ALA A 148 9.29 13.37 -15.08
C ALA A 148 8.93 11.89 -14.83
N ALA A 149 9.09 11.39 -13.60
CA ALA A 149 8.73 10.01 -13.25
C ALA A 149 7.21 9.80 -13.13
N GLY A 150 6.47 10.78 -12.58
CA GLY A 150 5.01 10.76 -12.58
C GLY A 150 4.42 10.87 -13.98
N VAL A 151 4.98 11.71 -14.85
CA VAL A 151 4.57 11.74 -16.27
C VAL A 151 4.92 10.40 -16.95
N ARG A 152 6.04 9.77 -16.60
CA ARG A 152 6.41 8.44 -17.10
C ARG A 152 5.40 7.36 -16.69
N SER A 153 4.90 7.36 -15.45
CA SER A 153 3.91 6.39 -14.99
C SER A 153 2.56 6.59 -15.68
N VAL A 154 2.12 7.84 -15.88
CA VAL A 154 0.90 8.16 -16.65
C VAL A 154 0.98 7.67 -18.09
N VAL A 155 2.08 7.92 -18.81
CA VAL A 155 2.26 7.42 -20.20
C VAL A 155 2.29 5.89 -20.24
N ALA A 156 2.94 5.23 -19.26
CA ALA A 156 2.96 3.77 -19.17
C ALA A 156 1.57 3.18 -18.89
N ALA A 157 0.76 3.83 -18.04
CA ALA A 157 -0.62 3.43 -17.78
C ALA A 157 -1.52 3.59 -19.02
N PHE A 158 -1.41 4.70 -19.75
CA PHE A 158 -2.10 4.87 -21.03
C PHE A 158 -1.71 3.81 -22.07
N ARG A 159 -0.43 3.40 -22.14
CA ARG A 159 -0.02 2.28 -23.00
C ARG A 159 -0.64 0.95 -22.56
N ARG A 160 -0.50 0.60 -21.28
CA ARG A 160 -0.94 -0.70 -20.72
C ARG A 160 -2.46 -0.90 -20.77
N LEU A 161 -3.24 0.17 -20.59
CA LEU A 161 -4.70 0.12 -20.55
C LEU A 161 -5.37 0.46 -21.90
N GLY A 162 -4.59 0.89 -22.90
CA GLY A 162 -5.06 1.16 -24.26
C GLY A 162 -5.91 2.42 -24.42
N ASN A 163 -7.11 2.43 -23.83
CA ASN A 163 -8.05 3.56 -23.85
C ASN A 163 -8.74 3.80 -22.48
N PRO A 164 -7.97 4.02 -21.40
CA PRO A 164 -8.52 4.15 -20.05
C PRO A 164 -9.27 5.47 -19.82
N ALA A 165 -10.23 5.45 -18.89
CA ALA A 165 -10.71 6.65 -18.24
C ALA A 165 -9.65 7.21 -17.27
N VAL A 166 -9.79 8.50 -16.92
CA VAL A 166 -8.84 9.18 -16.02
C VAL A 166 -8.76 8.49 -14.64
N LYS A 167 -9.88 7.92 -14.15
CA LYS A 167 -9.92 7.16 -12.89
C LYS A 167 -9.07 5.88 -12.94
N ASP A 168 -9.00 5.21 -14.08
CA ASP A 168 -8.25 3.95 -14.21
C ASP A 168 -6.75 4.24 -14.25
N VAL A 169 -6.35 5.35 -14.87
CA VAL A 169 -4.98 5.88 -14.82
C VAL A 169 -4.62 6.37 -13.41
N SER A 170 -5.56 6.98 -12.68
CA SER A 170 -5.40 7.35 -11.25
C SER A 170 -5.06 6.11 -10.42
N ARG A 171 -5.94 5.09 -10.44
CA ARG A 171 -5.74 3.79 -9.77
C ARG A 171 -4.44 3.10 -10.20
N ALA A 172 -4.08 3.16 -11.49
CA ALA A 172 -2.87 2.53 -12.01
C ALA A 172 -1.55 3.24 -11.63
N THR A 173 -1.59 4.52 -11.24
CA THR A 173 -0.41 5.34 -10.94
C THR A 173 -0.32 5.81 -9.48
N SER A 174 -1.40 5.67 -8.71
CA SER A 174 -1.59 6.25 -7.38
C SER A 174 -1.51 7.79 -7.35
N LEU A 175 -1.64 8.45 -8.51
CA LEU A 175 -1.70 9.91 -8.62
C LEU A 175 -3.16 10.40 -8.57
N PRO A 176 -3.48 11.47 -7.83
CA PRO A 176 -4.81 12.09 -7.81
C PRO A 176 -5.43 12.34 -9.19
N VAL A 177 -6.74 12.08 -9.33
CA VAL A 177 -7.53 12.30 -10.57
C VAL A 177 -7.32 13.69 -11.17
N PRO A 178 -7.29 14.80 -10.41
CA PRO A 178 -7.03 16.14 -10.97
C PRO A 178 -5.63 16.27 -11.59
N LEU A 179 -4.60 15.67 -10.98
CA LEU A 179 -3.23 15.69 -11.51
C LEU A 179 -3.11 14.81 -12.76
N VAL A 180 -3.73 13.64 -12.77
CA VAL A 180 -3.80 12.78 -13.97
C VAL A 180 -4.56 13.49 -15.10
N ALA A 181 -5.65 14.19 -14.80
CA ALA A 181 -6.39 14.99 -15.78
C ALA A 181 -5.54 16.13 -16.36
N ALA A 182 -4.73 16.80 -15.53
CA ALA A 182 -3.81 17.85 -15.96
C ALA A 182 -2.68 17.30 -16.85
N VAL A 183 -2.02 16.22 -16.44
CA VAL A 183 -0.99 15.54 -17.26
C VAL A 183 -1.58 15.05 -18.59
N ALA A 184 -2.78 14.46 -18.59
CA ALA A 184 -3.48 14.08 -19.82
C ALA A 184 -3.86 15.30 -20.68
N GLY A 185 -4.14 16.45 -20.08
CA GLY A 185 -4.28 17.73 -20.77
C GLY A 185 -3.01 18.15 -21.50
N GLU A 186 -1.88 18.16 -20.81
CA GLU A 186 -0.57 18.52 -21.38
C GLU A 186 -0.09 17.52 -22.46
N LEU A 187 -0.36 16.23 -22.28
CA LEU A 187 -0.11 15.19 -23.30
C LEU A 187 -0.96 15.42 -24.56
N ARG A 188 -2.25 15.75 -24.42
CA ARG A 188 -3.12 16.11 -25.56
C ARG A 188 -2.66 17.38 -26.28
N LYS A 189 -2.28 18.43 -25.56
CA LYS A 189 -1.70 19.66 -26.16
C LYS A 189 -0.45 19.38 -27.01
N ARG A 190 0.36 18.38 -26.63
CA ARG A 190 1.57 17.95 -27.36
C ARG A 190 1.29 16.91 -28.45
N GLY A 191 0.03 16.51 -28.66
CA GLY A 191 -0.38 15.50 -29.64
C GLY A 191 0.06 14.06 -29.30
N LEU A 192 0.28 13.77 -28.01
CA LEU A 192 0.72 12.45 -27.51
C LEU A 192 -0.46 11.55 -27.12
N LEU A 193 -1.60 12.15 -26.78
CA LEU A 193 -2.89 11.47 -26.58
C LEU A 193 -3.92 11.95 -27.62
N THR A 194 -4.90 11.12 -27.93
CA THR A 194 -6.06 11.45 -28.78
C THR A 194 -6.93 12.57 -28.18
N LYS A 195 -7.74 13.23 -29.00
CA LYS A 195 -8.57 14.38 -28.54
C LYS A 195 -9.85 13.95 -27.84
N GLU A 196 -10.35 12.79 -28.24
CA GLU A 196 -11.52 12.08 -27.72
C GLU A 196 -11.33 11.70 -26.24
N ARG A 197 -12.44 11.37 -25.57
CA ARG A 197 -12.46 10.84 -24.20
C ARG A 197 -13.36 9.59 -24.15
N PRO A 198 -12.92 8.44 -23.60
CA PRO A 198 -11.56 8.12 -23.13
C PRO A 198 -10.46 8.37 -24.19
N SER A 199 -9.21 8.51 -23.74
CA SER A 199 -8.08 8.89 -24.61
C SER A 199 -7.02 7.79 -24.70
N SER A 200 -6.52 7.53 -25.90
CA SER A 200 -5.44 6.59 -26.19
C SER A 200 -4.14 7.33 -26.57
N LEU A 201 -3.00 6.64 -26.55
CA LEU A 201 -1.77 7.15 -27.17
C LEU A 201 -1.96 7.31 -28.69
N THR A 202 -1.52 8.44 -29.23
CA THR A 202 -1.38 8.62 -30.69
C THR A 202 -0.15 7.82 -31.19
N PRO A 203 0.07 7.68 -32.52
CA PRO A 203 1.34 7.12 -33.02
C PRO A 203 2.58 7.84 -32.45
N LYS A 204 2.51 9.17 -32.28
CA LYS A 204 3.56 9.98 -31.63
C LYS A 204 3.71 9.65 -30.13
N GLY A 205 2.60 9.41 -29.43
CA GLY A 205 2.60 8.93 -28.05
C GLY A 205 3.18 7.51 -27.91
N MET A 206 2.88 6.63 -28.86
CA MET A 206 3.43 5.28 -28.93
C MET A 206 4.96 5.34 -29.09
N SER A 207 5.46 6.04 -30.12
CA SER A 207 6.92 6.19 -30.35
C SER A 207 7.65 6.84 -29.17
N LEU A 208 7.04 7.80 -28.46
CA LEU A 208 7.59 8.33 -27.21
C LEU A 208 7.70 7.24 -26.13
N SER A 209 6.67 6.41 -25.97
CA SER A 209 6.68 5.31 -25.00
C SER A 209 7.68 4.20 -25.36
N ASP A 210 7.84 3.87 -26.65
CA ASP A 210 8.86 2.95 -27.14
C ASP A 210 10.27 3.50 -26.86
N ALA A 211 10.54 4.78 -27.18
CA ALA A 211 11.80 5.46 -26.88
C ALA A 211 12.12 5.59 -25.36
N LEU A 212 11.11 5.42 -24.50
CA LEU A 212 11.23 5.35 -23.05
C LEU A 212 11.38 3.91 -22.51
N GLY A 213 11.46 2.91 -23.40
CA GLY A 213 11.57 1.49 -23.05
C GLY A 213 10.28 0.91 -22.46
N MET A 214 9.11 1.43 -22.84
CA MET A 214 7.80 0.91 -22.42
C MET A 214 7.25 -0.16 -23.37
N GLY A 215 8.08 -0.66 -24.31
CA GLY A 215 7.66 -1.51 -25.42
C GLY A 215 6.97 -2.82 -25.04
N LEU A 216 7.26 -3.33 -23.84
CA LEU A 216 6.87 -4.66 -23.37
C LEU A 216 5.36 -4.78 -23.09
N ASP A 217 4.69 -5.61 -23.88
CA ASP A 217 3.33 -6.09 -23.60
C ASP A 217 3.39 -7.33 -22.71
N LEU A 218 3.31 -7.11 -21.39
CA LEU A 218 3.23 -8.15 -20.38
C LEU A 218 2.42 -7.65 -19.19
N SER A 219 1.24 -8.23 -18.95
CA SER A 219 0.46 -8.00 -17.72
C SER A 219 0.64 -9.14 -16.74
N SER A 220 1.10 -8.83 -15.54
CA SER A 220 1.19 -9.75 -14.40
C SER A 220 0.06 -9.59 -13.39
N VAL A 221 -1.00 -8.84 -13.73
CA VAL A 221 -2.15 -8.63 -12.85
C VAL A 221 -3.00 -9.91 -12.80
N CYS A 222 -3.35 -10.36 -11.59
CA CYS A 222 -4.18 -11.54 -11.40
C CYS A 222 -5.61 -11.27 -11.88
N ARG A 223 -6.04 -11.97 -12.93
CA ARG A 223 -7.39 -11.83 -13.52
C ARG A 223 -8.54 -12.29 -12.62
N SER A 224 -8.26 -12.94 -11.49
CA SER A 224 -9.27 -13.40 -10.53
C SER A 224 -9.58 -12.40 -9.42
N CYS A 225 -8.68 -11.45 -9.13
CA CYS A 225 -8.87 -10.43 -8.08
C CYS A 225 -8.57 -9.00 -8.56
N ASP A 226 -8.28 -8.81 -9.85
CA ASP A 226 -7.72 -7.59 -10.45
C ASP A 226 -6.49 -7.00 -9.72
N GLY A 227 -5.75 -7.86 -9.01
CA GLY A 227 -4.59 -7.45 -8.21
C GLY A 227 -4.90 -7.01 -6.78
N ASN A 228 -6.14 -7.11 -6.30
CA ASN A 228 -6.53 -6.79 -4.91
C ASN A 228 -6.06 -7.80 -3.85
N GLU A 229 -5.33 -8.85 -4.26
CA GLU A 229 -4.79 -9.97 -3.47
C GLU A 229 -5.85 -10.87 -2.81
N ILE A 230 -6.86 -10.31 -2.14
CA ILE A 230 -7.98 -11.04 -1.52
C ILE A 230 -9.16 -11.19 -2.50
N VAL A 231 -9.53 -12.45 -2.76
CA VAL A 231 -10.76 -12.83 -3.47
C VAL A 231 -11.89 -12.98 -2.45
N ILE A 232 -13.08 -12.47 -2.77
CA ILE A 232 -14.31 -12.78 -2.00
C ILE A 232 -14.82 -14.15 -2.47
N PRO A 233 -14.96 -15.16 -1.61
CA PRO A 233 -15.51 -16.46 -1.99
C PRO A 233 -16.98 -16.34 -2.44
N PRO A 234 -17.47 -17.15 -3.40
CA PRO A 234 -18.87 -17.15 -3.83
C PRO A 234 -19.88 -17.35 -2.69
N GLU A 235 -19.49 -18.05 -1.63
CA GLU A 235 -20.26 -18.28 -0.41
C GLU A 235 -20.58 -16.98 0.34
N LEU A 236 -19.76 -15.94 0.18
CA LEU A 236 -19.97 -14.61 0.75
C LEU A 236 -20.65 -13.62 -0.21
N ALA A 237 -21.11 -14.06 -1.39
CA ALA A 237 -21.85 -13.17 -2.30
C ALA A 237 -23.11 -12.58 -1.64
N GLY A 238 -23.87 -13.39 -0.90
CA GLY A 238 -25.03 -12.92 -0.13
C GLY A 238 -24.67 -11.92 0.97
N ALA A 239 -23.50 -12.08 1.61
CA ALA A 239 -23.00 -11.13 2.60
C ALA A 239 -22.65 -9.76 1.98
N VAL A 240 -22.20 -9.74 0.73
CA VAL A 240 -21.96 -8.48 0.00
C VAL A 240 -23.30 -7.79 -0.34
N GLU A 241 -24.31 -8.53 -0.81
CA GLU A 241 -25.63 -7.96 -1.09
C GLU A 241 -26.29 -7.39 0.18
N GLU A 242 -26.32 -8.15 1.28
CA GLU A 242 -26.87 -7.71 2.57
C GLU A 242 -26.15 -6.46 3.09
N LEU A 243 -24.81 -6.37 2.94
CA LEU A 243 -24.07 -5.17 3.31
C LEU A 243 -24.39 -3.95 2.43
N ARG A 244 -24.77 -4.12 1.16
CA ARG A 244 -25.26 -2.99 0.35
C ARG A 244 -26.65 -2.53 0.80
N GLU A 245 -27.52 -3.44 1.24
CA GLU A 245 -28.83 -3.09 1.82
C GLU A 245 -28.67 -2.33 3.15
N ILE A 246 -27.80 -2.81 4.05
CA ILE A 246 -27.43 -2.12 5.30
C ILE A 246 -26.83 -0.73 5.00
N MET A 247 -25.90 -0.62 4.05
CA MET A 247 -25.31 0.66 3.65
C MET A 247 -26.34 1.65 3.09
N ALA A 248 -27.33 1.17 2.33
CA ALA A 248 -28.39 2.01 1.78
C ALA A 248 -29.39 2.52 2.82
N ALA A 249 -29.47 1.88 3.99
CA ALA A 249 -30.26 2.31 5.14
C ALA A 249 -29.47 3.14 6.17
N GLY A 250 -28.13 3.16 6.07
CA GLY A 250 -27.24 3.77 7.05
C GLY A 250 -27.15 5.31 7.00
N PRO A 251 -26.43 5.92 7.97
CA PRO A 251 -26.31 7.37 8.06
C PRO A 251 -25.58 8.00 6.87
N ALA A 252 -25.92 9.26 6.60
CA ALA A 252 -25.22 10.10 5.65
C ALA A 252 -23.88 10.57 6.24
N VAL A 253 -22.80 10.52 5.45
CA VAL A 253 -21.46 10.92 5.90
C VAL A 253 -21.33 12.43 6.14
N ASP A 254 -20.72 12.82 7.27
CA ASP A 254 -20.28 14.19 7.48
C ASP A 254 -18.88 14.43 6.90
N LEU A 255 -18.86 15.09 5.74
CA LEU A 255 -17.65 15.57 5.07
C LEU A 255 -16.87 16.63 5.88
N SER A 256 -17.35 17.07 7.05
CA SER A 256 -16.56 17.85 8.03
C SER A 256 -15.58 17.01 8.83
N LEU A 257 -15.90 15.72 9.06
CA LEU A 257 -15.11 14.73 9.79
C LEU A 257 -14.23 13.85 8.86
N ASP A 258 -14.11 14.24 7.59
CA ASP A 258 -13.49 13.45 6.49
C ASP A 258 -14.16 12.09 6.18
N GLN A 259 -15.35 11.79 6.73
CA GLN A 259 -16.07 10.51 6.57
C GLN A 259 -16.39 10.14 5.10
N SER A 260 -16.36 8.85 4.78
CA SER A 260 -16.57 8.34 3.41
C SER A 260 -16.77 6.82 3.35
N HIS A 261 -18.00 6.35 3.11
CA HIS A 261 -18.31 4.91 2.93
C HIS A 261 -17.42 4.20 1.89
N CYS A 262 -16.80 3.10 2.29
CA CYS A 262 -16.21 2.09 1.43
C CYS A 262 -17.27 1.10 0.91
N THR A 263 -17.01 0.44 -0.22
CA THR A 263 -17.98 -0.49 -0.82
C THR A 263 -18.17 -1.75 0.01
N ALA A 264 -19.32 -2.42 -0.10
CA ALA A 264 -19.58 -3.69 0.58
C ALA A 264 -18.51 -4.77 0.29
N GLU A 265 -17.94 -4.81 -0.92
CA GLU A 265 -16.80 -5.68 -1.25
C GLU A 265 -15.55 -5.32 -0.44
N THR A 266 -15.29 -4.03 -0.21
CA THR A 266 -14.20 -3.57 0.65
C THR A 266 -14.42 -4.03 2.09
N LYS A 267 -15.63 -3.85 2.63
CA LYS A 267 -16.00 -4.29 3.99
C LYS A 267 -15.77 -5.80 4.16
N VAL A 268 -16.24 -6.63 3.23
CA VAL A 268 -15.98 -8.08 3.25
C VAL A 268 -14.50 -8.42 3.08
N ARG A 269 -13.74 -7.72 2.23
CA ARG A 269 -12.28 -7.93 2.10
C ARG A 269 -11.52 -7.57 3.38
N ARG A 270 -11.90 -6.52 4.12
CA ARG A 270 -11.31 -6.16 5.42
C ARG A 270 -11.51 -7.30 6.44
N VAL A 271 -12.71 -7.90 6.49
CA VAL A 271 -12.98 -9.08 7.34
C VAL A 271 -12.15 -10.29 6.89
N LEU A 272 -12.08 -10.58 5.59
CA LEU A 272 -11.26 -11.66 5.05
C LEU A 272 -9.76 -11.46 5.29
N ALA A 273 -9.27 -10.22 5.40
CA ALA A 273 -7.88 -9.94 5.74
C ALA A 273 -7.55 -10.32 7.19
N LEU A 274 -8.47 -10.03 8.13
CA LEU A 274 -8.34 -10.46 9.54
C LEU A 274 -8.33 -11.99 9.66
N ILE A 275 -9.15 -12.68 8.86
CA ILE A 275 -9.18 -14.15 8.77
C ILE A 275 -7.87 -14.69 8.17
N ASN A 276 -7.40 -14.12 7.05
CA ASN A 276 -6.15 -14.52 6.39
C ASN A 276 -4.90 -14.27 7.25
N ALA A 277 -4.94 -13.28 8.16
CA ALA A 277 -3.91 -13.04 9.16
C ALA A 277 -3.96 -14.01 10.36
N GLY A 278 -4.96 -14.89 10.43
CA GLY A 278 -5.13 -15.86 11.51
C GLY A 278 -5.68 -15.28 12.82
N LEU A 279 -6.30 -14.10 12.76
CA LEU A 279 -6.83 -13.40 13.94
C LEU A 279 -8.32 -13.70 14.17
N LEU A 280 -9.08 -13.90 13.08
CA LEU A 280 -10.48 -14.33 13.15
C LEU A 280 -10.64 -15.75 12.56
N PRO A 281 -11.45 -16.63 13.18
CA PRO A 281 -12.24 -16.39 14.37
C PRO A 281 -11.43 -16.49 15.68
N GLY A 282 -11.83 -15.74 16.71
CA GLY A 282 -11.41 -15.93 18.11
C GLY A 282 -10.81 -14.71 18.79
N SER A 283 -10.12 -13.82 18.08
CA SER A 283 -9.55 -12.62 18.69
C SER A 283 -10.59 -11.59 19.15
N SER A 284 -10.16 -10.74 20.07
CA SER A 284 -10.83 -9.51 20.47
C SER A 284 -10.44 -8.36 19.53
N LEU A 285 -11.44 -7.65 19.00
CA LEU A 285 -11.29 -6.60 17.98
C LEU A 285 -11.86 -5.26 18.46
N VAL A 286 -11.12 -4.18 18.24
CA VAL A 286 -11.58 -2.79 18.42
C VAL A 286 -11.50 -2.03 17.10
N LEU A 287 -12.55 -1.27 16.79
CA LEU A 287 -12.62 -0.33 15.67
C LEU A 287 -12.47 1.09 16.19
N ILE A 288 -11.50 1.82 15.64
CA ILE A 288 -11.16 3.20 15.99
C ILE A 288 -11.61 4.08 14.82
N GLY A 289 -12.83 4.61 14.93
CA GLY A 289 -13.67 5.01 13.80
C GLY A 289 -14.39 3.81 13.16
N ASP A 290 -15.69 3.93 12.86
CA ASP A 290 -16.45 2.93 12.09
C ASP A 290 -17.60 3.54 11.25
N ASP A 291 -17.40 4.71 10.64
CA ASP A 291 -18.28 5.22 9.57
C ASP A 291 -18.40 4.23 8.41
N ASP A 292 -17.36 3.42 8.22
CA ASP A 292 -17.31 2.29 7.31
C ASP A 292 -18.14 1.06 7.72
N LEU A 293 -18.82 1.04 8.87
CA LEU A 293 -19.72 -0.05 9.32
C LEU A 293 -19.07 -1.46 9.26
N VAL A 294 -17.76 -1.55 9.51
CA VAL A 294 -17.01 -2.81 9.54
C VAL A 294 -17.47 -3.70 10.70
N SER A 295 -17.95 -3.13 11.80
CA SER A 295 -18.60 -3.88 12.90
C SER A 295 -19.75 -4.74 12.39
N LEU A 296 -20.64 -4.16 11.58
CA LEU A 296 -21.76 -4.87 10.97
C LEU A 296 -21.26 -5.90 9.94
N ALA A 297 -20.21 -5.59 9.17
CA ALA A 297 -19.59 -6.55 8.25
C ALA A 297 -19.00 -7.78 8.95
N ILE A 298 -18.42 -7.64 10.15
CA ILE A 298 -18.00 -8.77 11.00
C ILE A 298 -19.21 -9.66 11.34
N GLY A 299 -20.35 -9.07 11.69
CA GLY A 299 -21.61 -9.79 11.98
C GLY A 299 -22.19 -10.50 10.76
N VAL A 300 -22.32 -9.81 9.62
CA VAL A 300 -22.87 -10.37 8.37
C VAL A 300 -22.00 -11.53 7.87
N VAL A 301 -20.67 -11.34 7.79
CA VAL A 301 -19.75 -12.41 7.34
C VAL A 301 -19.73 -13.58 8.33
N GLY A 302 -19.76 -13.33 9.65
CA GLY A 302 -19.86 -14.39 10.64
C GLY A 302 -21.14 -15.21 10.49
N ARG A 303 -22.29 -14.56 10.34
CA ARG A 303 -23.60 -15.20 10.11
C ARG A 303 -23.63 -15.98 8.79
N ALA A 304 -23.05 -15.46 7.71
CA ALA A 304 -22.91 -16.17 6.45
C ALA A 304 -22.00 -17.42 6.54
N LEU A 305 -20.98 -17.39 7.40
CA LEU A 305 -20.11 -18.55 7.70
C LEU A 305 -20.66 -19.46 8.81
N GLY A 306 -21.79 -19.11 9.44
CA GLY A 306 -22.41 -19.85 10.54
C GLY A 306 -21.63 -19.83 11.87
N ILE A 307 -20.70 -18.89 12.05
CA ILE A 307 -19.84 -18.79 13.25
C ILE A 307 -19.65 -17.34 13.74
N PRO A 308 -19.58 -17.09 15.05
CA PRO A 308 -19.11 -15.80 15.56
C PRO A 308 -17.62 -15.64 15.22
N LEU A 309 -17.24 -14.48 14.67
CA LEU A 309 -15.84 -14.21 14.32
C LEU A 309 -15.03 -13.67 15.51
N THR A 310 -15.57 -12.72 16.28
CA THR A 310 -14.87 -12.08 17.40
C THR A 310 -15.27 -12.67 18.75
N SER A 311 -14.32 -12.76 19.70
CA SER A 311 -14.64 -13.04 21.12
C SER A 311 -15.15 -11.81 21.87
N ARG A 312 -14.69 -10.61 21.45
CA ARG A 312 -15.20 -9.29 21.83
C ARG A 312 -15.07 -8.37 20.62
N LEU A 313 -16.09 -7.56 20.35
CA LEU A 313 -16.06 -6.48 19.36
C LEU A 313 -16.40 -5.16 20.04
N ALA A 314 -15.62 -4.11 19.78
CA ALA A 314 -15.87 -2.77 20.28
C ALA A 314 -15.73 -1.72 19.17
N VAL A 315 -16.47 -0.63 19.29
CA VAL A 315 -16.40 0.54 18.39
C VAL A 315 -16.19 1.79 19.22
N VAL A 316 -15.27 2.65 18.77
CA VAL A 316 -15.04 3.98 19.32
C VAL A 316 -15.18 4.99 18.19
N ASP A 317 -16.25 5.79 18.21
CA ASP A 317 -16.53 6.83 17.22
C ASP A 317 -17.03 8.11 17.90
N ILE A 318 -16.99 9.24 17.19
CA ILE A 318 -17.51 10.53 17.65
C ILE A 318 -18.99 10.73 17.27
N SER A 319 -19.47 10.03 16.24
CA SER A 319 -20.81 10.23 15.68
C SER A 319 -21.88 9.37 16.35
N GLU A 320 -22.87 10.02 16.95
CA GLU A 320 -24.03 9.39 17.60
C GLU A 320 -24.87 8.60 16.58
N ASP A 321 -25.23 9.24 15.45
CA ASP A 321 -25.98 8.66 14.32
C ASP A 321 -25.43 7.30 13.84
N PHE A 322 -24.10 7.14 13.81
CA PHE A 322 -23.44 5.89 13.42
C PHE A 322 -23.47 4.84 14.53
N LEU A 323 -23.27 5.23 15.79
CA LEU A 323 -23.30 4.31 16.92
C LEU A 323 -24.72 3.76 17.16
N ASP A 324 -25.75 4.61 17.05
CA ASP A 324 -27.16 4.20 17.14
C ASP A 324 -27.55 3.25 16.00
N PHE A 325 -27.17 3.57 14.75
CA PHE A 325 -27.42 2.69 13.60
C PHE A 325 -26.71 1.33 13.73
N ILE A 326 -25.49 1.31 14.27
CA ILE A 326 -24.78 0.06 14.57
C ILE A 326 -25.51 -0.69 15.69
N ALA A 327 -26.01 -0.02 16.75
CA ALA A 327 -26.73 -0.66 17.85
C ALA A 327 -28.02 -1.37 17.39
N ASP A 328 -28.86 -0.67 16.62
CA ASP A 328 -30.09 -1.21 16.06
C ASP A 328 -29.79 -2.39 15.12
N THR A 329 -28.90 -2.19 14.13
CA THR A 329 -28.60 -3.25 13.15
C THR A 329 -27.92 -4.45 13.81
N ALA A 330 -26.99 -4.25 14.75
CA ALA A 330 -26.30 -5.34 15.45
C ALA A 330 -27.26 -6.18 16.31
N THR A 331 -28.37 -5.60 16.79
CA THR A 331 -29.43 -6.32 17.49
C THR A 331 -30.10 -7.34 16.58
N ASP A 332 -30.49 -6.94 15.36
CA ASP A 332 -31.02 -7.85 14.34
C ASP A 332 -29.99 -8.90 13.89
N LEU A 333 -28.71 -8.53 13.83
CA LEU A 333 -27.63 -9.48 13.52
C LEU A 333 -27.34 -10.47 14.67
N SER A 334 -27.91 -10.27 15.87
CA SER A 334 -27.54 -10.94 17.12
C SER A 334 -26.04 -10.82 17.45
N LEU A 335 -25.43 -9.68 17.12
CA LEU A 335 -24.02 -9.37 17.27
C LEU A 335 -23.78 -8.52 18.54
N PRO A 336 -23.06 -9.03 19.56
CA PRO A 336 -22.67 -8.22 20.70
C PRO A 336 -21.58 -7.21 20.32
N VAL A 337 -21.86 -5.91 20.45
CA VAL A 337 -20.91 -4.82 20.18
C VAL A 337 -20.80 -3.90 21.40
N ASP A 338 -19.57 -3.59 21.81
CA ASP A 338 -19.24 -2.65 22.89
C ASP A 338 -19.04 -1.24 22.31
N LEU A 339 -20.12 -0.46 22.25
CA LEU A 339 -20.17 0.85 21.62
C LEU A 339 -19.68 1.97 22.55
N THR A 340 -19.00 2.98 21.97
CA THR A 340 -18.37 4.07 22.72
C THR A 340 -18.40 5.38 21.93
N GLN A 341 -19.23 6.34 22.34
CA GLN A 341 -19.16 7.72 21.85
C GLN A 341 -17.98 8.43 22.52
N HIS A 342 -16.98 8.85 21.76
CA HIS A 342 -15.74 9.45 22.27
C HIS A 342 -14.98 10.22 21.19
N ASP A 343 -14.57 11.47 21.46
CA ASP A 343 -13.62 12.17 20.58
C ASP A 343 -12.21 11.63 20.80
N LEU A 344 -11.69 10.93 19.79
CA LEU A 344 -10.35 10.32 19.74
C LEU A 344 -9.19 11.34 19.89
N ARG A 345 -9.46 12.65 19.87
CA ARG A 345 -8.51 13.67 20.38
C ARG A 345 -8.12 13.37 21.83
N GLN A 346 -9.06 12.93 22.66
CA GLN A 346 -8.84 12.60 24.07
C GLN A 346 -8.34 11.14 24.25
N PRO A 347 -7.57 10.84 25.32
CA PRO A 347 -7.16 9.47 25.66
C PRO A 347 -8.32 8.49 25.73
N LEU A 348 -8.12 7.23 25.30
CA LEU A 348 -9.19 6.24 25.30
C LEU A 348 -9.73 5.97 26.72
N PRO A 349 -11.05 5.72 26.88
CA PRO A 349 -11.65 5.35 28.16
C PRO A 349 -10.99 4.10 28.76
N GLN A 350 -10.72 4.12 30.06
CA GLN A 350 -9.93 3.10 30.77
C GLN A 350 -10.39 1.64 30.54
N ARG A 351 -11.70 1.42 30.27
CA ARG A 351 -12.29 0.11 29.95
C ARG A 351 -11.87 -0.52 28.61
N LEU A 352 -11.12 0.23 27.80
CA LEU A 352 -10.60 -0.19 26.49
C LEU A 352 -9.07 -0.32 26.47
N LEU A 353 -8.35 0.29 27.42
CA LEU A 353 -6.89 0.37 27.43
C LEU A 353 -6.24 -1.00 27.69
N GLY A 354 -5.45 -1.51 26.73
CA GLY A 354 -4.74 -2.78 26.88
C GLY A 354 -5.61 -4.04 26.83
N GLN A 355 -6.79 -3.99 26.17
CA GLN A 355 -7.84 -5.01 26.27
C GLN A 355 -8.17 -5.75 24.96
N PHE A 356 -7.38 -5.59 23.89
CA PHE A 356 -7.67 -6.14 22.56
C PHE A 356 -6.47 -6.79 21.86
N ASP A 357 -6.70 -7.82 21.05
CA ASP A 357 -5.67 -8.52 20.25
C ASP A 357 -5.33 -7.80 18.95
N VAL A 358 -6.36 -7.19 18.35
CA VAL A 358 -6.32 -6.53 17.05
C VAL A 358 -7.14 -5.24 17.06
N ALA A 359 -6.62 -4.22 16.38
CA ALA A 359 -7.33 -2.97 16.11
C ALA A 359 -7.48 -2.73 14.61
N MET A 360 -8.51 -2.00 14.19
CA MET A 360 -8.64 -1.49 12.81
C MET A 360 -9.06 -0.01 12.82
N THR A 361 -8.61 0.74 11.81
CA THR A 361 -8.94 2.15 11.63
C THR A 361 -8.84 2.61 10.16
N ASP A 362 -9.69 3.55 9.76
CA ASP A 362 -9.59 4.34 8.54
C ASP A 362 -9.66 5.84 8.90
N PRO A 363 -8.52 6.50 9.17
CA PRO A 363 -8.52 7.80 9.83
C PRO A 363 -8.48 8.98 8.85
N PRO A 364 -8.83 10.19 9.30
CA PRO A 364 -8.74 11.42 8.52
C PRO A 364 -7.39 11.54 7.81
N TYR A 365 -7.43 11.72 6.48
CA TYR A 365 -6.27 11.52 5.59
C TYR A 365 -5.19 12.60 5.71
N THR A 366 -4.52 12.65 6.85
CA THR A 366 -3.45 13.59 7.22
C THR A 366 -2.41 12.86 8.08
N ALA A 367 -1.16 13.32 8.13
CA ALA A 367 -0.12 12.64 8.92
C ALA A 367 -0.47 12.65 10.41
N GLU A 368 -0.95 13.79 10.93
CA GLU A 368 -1.35 13.92 12.33
C GLU A 368 -2.62 13.10 12.66
N GLY A 369 -3.53 12.91 11.68
CA GLY A 369 -4.70 12.03 11.82
C GLY A 369 -4.33 10.56 11.86
N ALA A 370 -3.44 10.12 10.96
CA ALA A 370 -2.84 8.79 11.03
C ALA A 370 -2.14 8.56 12.38
N ARG A 371 -1.32 9.51 12.84
CA ARG A 371 -0.66 9.43 14.16
C ARG A 371 -1.68 9.27 15.29
N LEU A 372 -2.70 10.12 15.34
CA LEU A 372 -3.68 10.12 16.42
C LEU A 372 -4.42 8.78 16.50
N PHE A 373 -5.05 8.35 15.40
CA PHE A 373 -5.85 7.13 15.39
C PHE A 373 -4.98 5.88 15.58
N LEU A 374 -3.76 5.84 15.05
CA LEU A 374 -2.81 4.76 15.34
C LEU A 374 -2.35 4.76 16.81
N SER A 375 -2.20 5.92 17.44
CA SER A 375 -1.90 5.97 18.88
C SER A 375 -3.07 5.47 19.74
N ARG A 376 -4.33 5.78 19.39
CA ARG A 376 -5.51 5.21 20.05
C ARG A 376 -5.65 3.70 19.79
N ALA A 377 -5.33 3.22 18.58
CA ALA A 377 -5.25 1.80 18.28
C ALA A 377 -4.17 1.09 19.13
N VAL A 378 -3.00 1.69 19.30
CA VAL A 378 -1.94 1.19 20.21
C VAL A 378 -2.40 1.20 21.67
N GLU A 379 -3.10 2.25 22.13
CA GLU A 379 -3.65 2.33 23.50
C GLU A 379 -4.65 1.21 23.83
N ALA A 380 -5.42 0.75 22.84
CA ALA A 380 -6.39 -0.33 23.04
C ALA A 380 -5.79 -1.74 23.03
N LEU A 381 -4.65 -1.95 22.38
CA LEU A 381 -4.04 -3.28 22.23
C LEU A 381 -3.38 -3.78 23.53
N GLU A 382 -3.55 -5.07 23.82
CA GLU A 382 -2.80 -5.77 24.89
C GLU A 382 -1.29 -5.57 24.71
N GLU A 383 -0.55 -5.34 25.81
CA GLU A 383 0.89 -5.11 25.74
C GLU A 383 1.66 -6.27 25.06
N GLY A 384 2.64 -5.90 24.23
CA GLY A 384 3.59 -6.83 23.63
C GLY A 384 3.87 -6.59 22.13
N PRO A 385 4.87 -7.28 21.56
CA PRO A 385 5.16 -7.25 20.13
C PRO A 385 4.16 -8.10 19.33
N ALA A 386 4.11 -7.86 18.01
CA ALA A 386 3.32 -8.62 17.04
C ALA A 386 1.79 -8.62 17.25
N ARG A 387 1.25 -7.69 18.03
CA ARG A 387 -0.18 -7.34 17.98
C ARG A 387 -0.48 -6.59 16.68
N SER A 388 -1.70 -6.72 16.18
CA SER A 388 -2.04 -6.29 14.81
C SER A 388 -2.87 -5.02 14.78
N ILE A 389 -2.48 -4.07 13.93
CA ILE A 389 -3.32 -2.92 13.57
C ILE A 389 -3.56 -2.97 12.06
N PHE A 390 -4.82 -2.92 11.65
CA PHE A 390 -5.19 -2.79 10.24
C PHE A 390 -5.50 -1.32 9.93
N PHE A 391 -4.70 -0.76 9.04
CA PHE A 391 -4.64 0.67 8.76
C PHE A 391 -5.00 0.92 7.31
N SER A 392 -6.22 1.40 7.10
CA SER A 392 -6.68 1.97 5.84
C SER A 392 -6.18 3.41 5.69
N PHE A 393 -5.87 3.84 4.47
CA PHE A 393 -5.55 5.26 4.21
C PHE A 393 -5.59 5.61 2.71
N GLY A 394 -5.99 6.83 2.39
CA GLY A 394 -5.92 7.38 1.03
C GLY A 394 -4.48 7.61 0.54
N ALA A 395 -4.14 7.10 -0.65
CA ALA A 395 -2.82 7.31 -1.26
C ALA A 395 -2.51 8.80 -1.51
N LYS A 396 -1.27 9.22 -1.25
CA LYS A 396 -0.80 10.61 -1.45
C LYS A 396 0.50 10.67 -2.26
N GLY A 397 0.96 11.90 -2.56
CA GLY A 397 2.27 12.11 -3.16
C GLY A 397 3.41 11.61 -2.25
N PRO A 398 4.60 11.29 -2.80
CA PRO A 398 5.67 10.62 -2.05
C PRO A 398 6.16 11.34 -0.79
N ASN A 399 6.08 12.67 -0.75
CA ASN A 399 6.50 13.47 0.42
C ASN A 399 5.50 13.29 1.58
N ASP A 400 4.21 13.50 1.32
CA ASP A 400 3.14 13.30 2.32
C ASP A 400 3.13 11.85 2.84
N MET A 401 3.39 10.87 1.95
CA MET A 401 3.47 9.46 2.32
C MET A 401 4.70 9.14 3.17
N LEU A 402 5.83 9.82 2.96
CA LEU A 402 7.01 9.71 3.82
C LEU A 402 6.73 10.25 5.23
N ASP A 403 5.94 11.33 5.34
CA ASP A 403 5.53 11.85 6.64
C ASP A 403 4.57 10.90 7.38
N VAL A 404 3.57 10.31 6.68
CA VAL A 404 2.74 9.24 7.28
C VAL A 404 3.58 8.03 7.72
N GLN A 405 4.60 7.63 6.94
CA GLN A 405 5.51 6.55 7.32
C GLN A 405 6.40 6.90 8.52
N ARG A 406 6.78 8.17 8.71
CA ARG A 406 7.46 8.63 9.93
C ARG A 406 6.58 8.47 11.16
N GLU A 407 5.31 8.88 11.09
CA GLU A 407 4.38 8.75 12.22
C GLU A 407 4.17 7.28 12.64
N ILE A 408 4.11 6.35 11.68
CA ILE A 408 4.06 4.90 11.94
C ILE A 408 5.33 4.44 12.68
N ILE A 409 6.52 4.84 12.22
CA ILE A 409 7.81 4.46 12.80
C ILE A 409 8.02 5.09 14.19
N ASP A 410 7.59 6.33 14.38
CA ASP A 410 7.70 7.07 15.65
C ASP A 410 6.73 6.57 16.74
N LEU A 411 5.70 5.79 16.35
CA LEU A 411 4.88 4.97 17.26
C LEU A 411 5.50 3.58 17.54
N GLY A 412 6.67 3.29 16.97
CA GLY A 412 7.36 2.00 17.09
C GLY A 412 6.67 0.87 16.33
N LEU A 413 5.79 1.17 15.36
CA LEU A 413 5.09 0.18 14.55
C LEU A 413 5.91 -0.19 13.30
N VAL A 414 5.67 -1.39 12.76
CA VAL A 414 6.27 -1.84 11.50
C VAL A 414 5.18 -2.29 10.51
N THR A 415 5.26 -1.83 9.26
CA THR A 415 4.42 -2.33 8.16
C THR A 415 4.82 -3.77 7.83
N HIS A 416 3.96 -4.73 8.14
CA HIS A 416 4.12 -6.14 7.80
C HIS A 416 3.70 -6.41 6.34
N SER A 417 2.60 -5.80 5.89
CA SER A 417 2.15 -5.83 4.50
C SER A 417 1.44 -4.54 4.09
N MET A 418 1.34 -4.28 2.78
CA MET A 418 0.56 -3.16 2.23
C MET A 418 -0.03 -3.56 0.87
N ILE A 419 -1.36 -3.66 0.80
CA ILE A 419 -2.09 -3.90 -0.46
C ILE A 419 -2.57 -2.54 -1.00
N ARG A 420 -2.27 -2.25 -2.28
CA ARG A 420 -2.66 -0.98 -2.93
C ARG A 420 -4.00 -1.11 -3.65
N ASN A 421 -4.77 -0.04 -3.65
CA ASN A 421 -6.13 0.05 -4.22
C ASN A 421 -7.15 -0.89 -3.55
N PHE A 422 -6.82 -1.44 -2.38
CA PHE A 422 -7.62 -2.44 -1.66
C PHE A 422 -8.96 -1.91 -1.16
N ASN A 423 -8.95 -0.69 -0.61
CA ASN A 423 -10.16 0.00 -0.21
C ASN A 423 -10.72 0.76 -1.42
N GLU A 424 -11.96 0.46 -1.81
CA GLU A 424 -12.72 1.25 -2.76
C GLU A 424 -13.81 2.04 -2.03
N TYR A 425 -13.95 3.34 -2.35
CA TYR A 425 -14.89 4.25 -1.69
C TYR A 425 -15.96 4.76 -2.65
N GLU A 426 -17.17 4.94 -2.11
CA GLU A 426 -18.30 5.47 -2.85
C GLU A 426 -18.20 7.00 -3.00
N GLY A 427 -18.71 7.53 -4.12
CA GLY A 427 -18.45 8.91 -4.52
C GLY A 427 -17.08 9.11 -5.19
N SER A 428 -16.97 10.14 -6.03
CA SER A 428 -15.79 10.39 -6.87
C SER A 428 -14.68 11.16 -6.15
N GLY A 429 -14.18 10.59 -5.04
CA GLY A 429 -13.07 11.14 -4.25
C GLY A 429 -11.82 11.44 -5.09
N ILE A 430 -11.02 12.41 -4.62
CA ILE A 430 -9.85 13.02 -5.31
C ILE A 430 -8.84 12.00 -5.88
N LEU A 431 -8.78 10.80 -5.29
CA LEU A 431 -7.86 9.71 -5.65
C LEU A 431 -8.42 8.71 -6.68
N GLY A 432 -9.65 8.89 -7.14
CA GLY A 432 -10.36 7.90 -7.97
C GLY A 432 -11.08 6.83 -7.14
N GLY A 433 -11.45 7.19 -5.90
CA GLY A 433 -12.17 6.35 -4.95
C GLY A 433 -11.37 5.14 -4.48
N THR A 434 -10.05 5.24 -4.28
CA THR A 434 -9.22 4.12 -3.80
C THR A 434 -8.14 4.51 -2.78
N GLY A 435 -8.01 3.70 -1.73
CA GLY A 435 -6.95 3.76 -0.72
C GLY A 435 -6.03 2.53 -0.75
N PHE A 436 -5.03 2.51 0.13
CA PHE A 436 -4.30 1.28 0.45
C PHE A 436 -4.75 0.74 1.82
N PHE A 437 -4.38 -0.51 2.09
CA PHE A 437 -4.64 -1.19 3.35
C PHE A 437 -3.33 -1.81 3.85
N GLN A 438 -2.90 -1.43 5.05
CA GLN A 438 -1.68 -1.95 5.70
C GLN A 438 -2.02 -2.85 6.87
N HIS A 439 -1.30 -3.97 6.98
CA HIS A 439 -1.17 -4.70 8.23
C HIS A 439 0.08 -4.17 8.94
N LEU A 440 -0.11 -3.47 10.05
CA LEU A 440 0.95 -3.02 10.94
C LEU A 440 1.09 -3.98 12.12
N LEU A 441 2.31 -4.15 12.61
CA LEU A 441 2.60 -4.92 13.82
C LEU A 441 3.27 -4.05 14.88
N THR A 442 2.93 -4.30 16.15
CA THR A 442 3.64 -3.75 17.30
C THR A 442 5.04 -4.37 17.46
N THR A 443 5.93 -3.68 18.15
CA THR A 443 7.29 -4.12 18.45
C THR A 443 7.59 -4.02 19.94
N ASN A 444 8.74 -4.54 20.39
CA ASN A 444 9.25 -4.31 21.75
C ASN A 444 9.57 -2.82 22.05
N THR A 445 9.41 -1.95 21.06
CA THR A 445 9.57 -0.48 21.15
C THR A 445 8.28 0.28 20.86
N THR A 446 7.15 -0.39 20.63
CA THR A 446 5.83 0.25 20.64
C THR A 446 5.52 0.66 22.07
N GLY A 447 5.66 1.95 22.37
CA GLY A 447 5.46 2.48 23.70
C GLY A 447 4.03 2.97 23.91
N LEU A 448 3.37 2.48 24.96
CA LEU A 448 2.22 3.14 25.58
C LEU A 448 2.67 4.41 26.31
N SER A 449 3.19 5.39 25.56
CA SER A 449 3.06 6.77 25.98
C SER A 449 1.60 7.12 25.83
N ALA A 450 0.84 7.13 26.93
CA ALA A 450 -0.53 7.61 26.95
C ALA A 450 -0.57 8.96 26.21
N ALA A 451 -1.23 8.99 25.06
CA ALA A 451 -1.06 10.08 24.12
C ALA A 451 -1.93 11.25 24.59
N ASP A 452 -1.28 12.34 24.98
CA ASP A 452 -1.92 13.55 25.49
C ASP A 452 -3.09 14.04 24.59
N ALA A 453 -3.98 14.84 25.17
CA ALA A 453 -5.10 15.44 24.45
C ALA A 453 -4.62 16.19 23.20
N TYR A 454 -5.18 15.84 22.03
CA TYR A 454 -4.79 16.43 20.75
C TYR A 454 -5.57 17.71 20.43
N GLU A 455 -5.01 18.84 20.85
CA GLU A 455 -5.53 20.20 20.59
C GLU A 455 -5.21 20.74 19.17
N GLY A 456 -4.82 19.87 18.24
CA GLY A 456 -4.50 20.25 16.86
C GLY A 456 -5.69 20.12 15.90
N PRO A 457 -5.61 20.76 14.71
CA PRO A 457 -6.56 20.44 13.65
C PRO A 457 -6.24 19.06 13.08
N LEU A 458 -7.27 18.24 12.96
CA LEU A 458 -7.27 16.82 12.64
C LEU A 458 -7.72 16.61 11.19
N TYR A 459 -8.92 17.08 10.86
CA TYR A 459 -9.60 16.82 9.59
C TYR A 459 -9.07 17.68 8.44
N THR A 460 -9.23 17.21 7.21
CA THR A 460 -8.79 17.91 5.98
C THR A 460 -9.50 19.26 5.86
N ARG A 461 -10.78 19.36 6.23
CA ARG A 461 -11.53 20.63 6.25
C ARG A 461 -10.89 21.68 7.18
N GLU A 462 -10.53 21.29 8.40
CA GLU A 462 -9.86 22.17 9.38
C GLU A 462 -8.47 22.62 8.88
N LYS A 463 -7.75 21.74 8.17
CA LYS A 463 -6.42 22.07 7.60
C LYS A 463 -6.51 22.95 6.35
N LEU A 464 -7.55 22.81 5.54
CA LEU A 464 -7.84 23.69 4.39
C LEU A 464 -8.30 25.10 4.82
N GLN A 465 -8.86 25.24 6.04
CA GLN A 465 -9.16 26.54 6.64
C GLN A 465 -7.89 27.32 7.10
N ARG A 466 -6.70 26.69 7.15
CA ARG A 466 -5.46 27.41 7.48
C ARG A 466 -5.10 28.42 6.38
N ARG A 467 -4.91 29.67 6.77
CA ARG A 467 -4.31 30.69 5.91
C ARG A 467 -2.85 30.32 5.59
N ARG A 468 -2.38 30.67 4.40
CA ARG A 468 -0.98 30.53 3.96
C ARG A 468 -0.42 31.88 3.53
N GLU A 469 0.81 32.19 3.92
CA GLU A 469 1.55 33.32 3.36
C GLU A 469 1.83 33.05 1.87
N TYR A 470 1.52 33.98 0.99
CA TYR A 470 1.98 34.01 -0.40
C TYR A 470 2.81 35.25 -0.63
N ARG A 471 3.91 35.11 -1.37
CA ARG A 471 4.85 36.19 -1.61
C ARG A 471 4.94 36.57 -3.08
N CYS A 472 4.74 37.85 -3.39
CA CYS A 472 4.81 38.38 -4.74
C CYS A 472 6.21 38.16 -5.35
N MET A 473 6.27 37.57 -6.55
CA MET A 473 7.54 37.25 -7.21
C MET A 473 8.33 38.47 -7.71
N ASN A 474 7.72 39.66 -7.74
CA ASN A 474 8.35 40.89 -8.23
C ASN A 474 8.80 41.83 -7.08
N CYS A 475 7.96 42.04 -6.06
CA CYS A 475 8.23 43.03 -5.00
C CYS A 475 8.42 42.44 -3.59
N ASP A 476 8.51 41.11 -3.47
CA ASP A 476 8.65 40.32 -2.22
C ASP A 476 7.57 40.56 -1.14
N GLU A 477 6.49 41.28 -1.48
CA GLU A 477 5.38 41.59 -0.58
C GLU A 477 4.56 40.34 -0.21
N ARG A 478 4.06 40.29 1.02
CA ARG A 478 3.43 39.10 1.62
C ARG A 478 1.92 39.28 1.80
N PHE A 479 1.18 38.20 1.55
CA PHE A 479 -0.29 38.18 1.60
C PHE A 479 -0.78 36.93 2.30
N GLU A 480 -1.68 37.05 3.28
CA GLU A 480 -2.41 35.89 3.80
C GLU A 480 -3.50 35.48 2.81
N VAL A 481 -3.62 34.17 2.56
CA VAL A 481 -4.60 33.59 1.65
C VAL A 481 -5.25 32.37 2.31
N GLY A 482 -6.59 32.33 2.36
CA GLY A 482 -7.36 31.25 2.97
C GLY A 482 -8.63 31.74 3.68
N PHE A 483 -9.15 30.94 4.62
CA PHE A 483 -10.38 31.26 5.35
C PHE A 483 -10.24 32.57 6.14
N GLU A 484 -11.25 33.45 6.03
CA GLU A 484 -11.29 34.82 6.60
C GLU A 484 -10.10 35.75 6.21
N ALA A 485 -9.26 35.36 5.25
CA ALA A 485 -8.24 36.24 4.69
C ALA A 485 -8.85 37.18 3.63
N PRO A 486 -8.19 38.32 3.27
CA PRO A 486 -8.68 39.20 2.21
C PRO A 486 -8.76 38.52 0.82
N TRP A 487 -8.07 37.40 0.64
CA TRP A 487 -8.21 36.50 -0.51
C TRP A 487 -8.51 35.08 -0.03
N SER A 488 -9.67 34.55 -0.39
CA SER A 488 -10.11 33.20 0.00
C SER A 488 -9.32 32.07 -0.69
N SER A 489 -8.67 32.35 -1.82
CA SER A 489 -7.86 31.41 -2.58
C SER A 489 -6.68 32.11 -3.27
N VAL A 490 -5.65 31.35 -3.63
CA VAL A 490 -4.50 31.90 -4.38
C VAL A 490 -4.94 32.41 -5.75
N THR A 491 -5.92 31.76 -6.38
CA THR A 491 -6.51 32.20 -7.65
C THR A 491 -7.09 33.61 -7.54
N ALA A 492 -7.84 33.92 -6.48
CA ALA A 492 -8.39 35.26 -6.26
C ALA A 492 -7.29 36.33 -6.09
N LEU A 493 -6.17 35.99 -5.43
CA LEU A 493 -5.00 36.88 -5.32
C LEU A 493 -4.27 37.04 -6.68
N GLN A 494 -4.23 36.00 -7.51
CA GLN A 494 -3.65 36.04 -8.86
C GLN A 494 -4.51 36.84 -9.85
N GLU A 495 -5.85 36.77 -9.73
CA GLU A 495 -6.80 37.50 -10.57
C GLU A 495 -6.82 39.00 -10.23
N ALA A 496 -6.87 39.34 -8.93
CA ALA A 496 -6.70 40.71 -8.46
C ALA A 496 -5.31 41.27 -8.79
N GLY A 497 -4.27 40.44 -8.70
CA GLY A 497 -2.88 40.84 -8.80
C GLY A 497 -2.37 41.48 -7.50
N CYS A 498 -1.04 41.62 -7.39
CA CYS A 498 -0.41 42.17 -6.21
C CYS A 498 -0.78 43.66 -6.03
N PRO A 499 -1.45 44.08 -4.94
CA PRO A 499 -1.89 45.47 -4.75
C PRO A 499 -0.77 46.53 -4.81
N LYS A 500 0.49 46.10 -4.61
CA LYS A 500 1.68 46.97 -4.61
C LYS A 500 2.35 47.13 -5.98
N CYS A 501 2.16 46.19 -6.92
CA CYS A 501 2.90 46.21 -8.20
C CYS A 501 2.22 45.50 -9.40
N GLY A 502 0.99 45.03 -9.28
CA GLY A 502 0.22 44.39 -10.37
C GLY A 502 0.68 42.98 -10.79
N GLU A 503 1.84 42.51 -10.33
CA GLU A 503 2.32 41.14 -10.59
C GLU A 503 1.30 40.09 -10.12
N ARG A 504 1.08 39.07 -10.96
CA ARG A 504 0.10 37.99 -10.74
C ARG A 504 0.73 36.66 -10.33
N ARG A 505 2.06 36.59 -10.23
CA ARG A 505 2.81 35.39 -9.83
C ARG A 505 3.28 35.50 -8.39
N PHE A 506 2.95 34.48 -7.59
CA PHE A 506 3.26 34.42 -6.16
C PHE A 506 3.89 33.07 -5.80
N ARG A 507 4.88 33.07 -4.91
CA ARG A 507 5.45 31.86 -4.31
C ARG A 507 4.68 31.52 -3.03
N PRO A 508 4.37 30.24 -2.75
CA PRO A 508 3.85 29.83 -1.46
C PRO A 508 4.92 29.98 -0.38
N GLY A 509 4.52 30.53 0.77
CA GLY A 509 5.29 30.61 2.00
C GLY A 509 4.72 29.70 3.08
N ALA A 510 4.96 30.07 4.35
CA ALA A 510 4.54 29.31 5.52
C ALA A 510 3.02 29.23 5.67
N LEU A 511 2.53 28.18 6.33
CA LEU A 511 1.18 28.17 6.89
C LEU A 511 1.12 29.14 8.08
N VAL A 512 0.14 30.03 8.08
CA VAL A 512 -0.13 30.92 9.21
C VAL A 512 -0.71 30.06 10.33
N ARG A 513 -0.02 29.98 11.46
CA ARG A 513 -0.60 29.43 12.69
C ARG A 513 -1.61 30.45 13.21
N LYS A 514 -2.86 30.03 13.48
CA LYS A 514 -3.81 30.82 14.25
C LYS A 514 -3.14 31.13 15.59
N GLY A 515 -2.96 32.41 15.90
CA GLY A 515 -2.12 32.82 17.03
C GLY A 515 -2.72 32.36 18.36
N ALA A 516 -1.91 31.67 19.17
CA ALA A 516 -2.17 31.60 20.60
C ALA A 516 -2.06 33.03 21.16
N ALA A 517 -3.00 33.43 22.01
CA ALA A 517 -2.99 34.76 22.60
C ALA A 517 -1.88 34.85 23.67
N ALA A 518 -0.87 35.67 23.40
CA ALA A 518 0.07 36.24 24.37
C ALA A 518 0.67 35.30 25.43
N GLU A 519 1.69 34.52 25.05
CA GLU A 519 2.79 34.21 25.98
C GLU A 519 4.10 34.80 25.46
N ALA A 520 4.71 35.68 26.25
CA ALA A 520 6.01 36.27 25.99
C ALA A 520 6.94 35.99 27.17
N GLY A 521 8.10 35.39 26.91
CA GLY A 521 9.17 35.22 27.90
C GLY A 521 9.31 33.81 28.50
N ALA A 522 9.71 32.84 27.68
CA ALA A 522 10.30 31.58 28.16
C ALA A 522 11.46 31.16 27.24
N GLU A 523 12.70 31.42 27.67
CA GLU A 523 13.89 30.96 26.96
C GLU A 523 14.04 29.44 27.11
N ARG A 524 14.09 28.70 26.00
CA ARG A 524 14.39 27.26 26.03
C ARG A 524 15.92 27.07 26.05
N PRO A 525 16.52 26.48 27.09
CA PRO A 525 17.96 26.27 27.15
C PRO A 525 18.41 25.25 26.09
N VAL A 526 19.54 25.53 25.45
CA VAL A 526 20.21 24.58 24.55
C VAL A 526 20.74 23.41 25.39
N ARG A 527 20.31 22.18 25.09
CA ARG A 527 20.92 20.97 25.67
C ARG A 527 22.11 20.54 24.82
N ASP A 528 23.31 20.88 25.27
CA ASP A 528 24.54 20.21 24.84
C ASP A 528 24.52 18.75 25.33
N THR A 529 24.35 17.79 24.41
CA THR A 529 24.62 16.37 24.68
C THR A 529 26.10 16.06 24.45
N ALA A 530 26.93 16.51 25.40
CA ALA A 530 28.31 16.10 25.49
C ALA A 530 28.44 14.57 25.72
N ARG A 531 29.50 13.98 25.18
CA ARG A 531 29.86 12.57 25.39
C ARG A 531 30.13 12.29 26.88
N GLN A 532 29.68 11.15 27.40
CA GLN A 532 30.56 10.18 28.07
C GLN A 532 29.88 8.84 28.38
N LEU A 533 30.70 7.77 28.29
CA LEU A 533 30.47 6.38 28.70
C LEU A 533 29.30 5.64 28.01
#